data_AF-A0A9P7NX69-F1
#
_entry.id   AF-A0A9P7NX69-F1
#
_cell.length_a   1.000
_cell.length_b   1.000
_cell.length_c   1.000
_cell.angle_alpha   90.00
_cell.angle_beta   90.00
_cell.angle_gamma   90.00
#
_symmetry.space_group_name_H-M   'P 1'
#
loop_
_entity.id
_entity.type
_entity.pdbx_description
1 polymer ?
#
loop_
_entity_poly.entity_id
_entity_poly.type
_entity_poly.pdbx_seq_one_letter_code
_entity_poly.pdbx_strand_id
1 'polypeptide(L)'
;MLQSLLDFFDEIEEESREGFRDLGQGLDALGLKVTIVNRNFMARMNNSTVVHEDAQLTPFYSVLTGELIPNCPSTLRELNAMPGDIEAILIELGEVAVLDREGDKRRQLATAFGVKTRAVQTGQRATGVRLRSRELPFSKM
;
A
#
# COMPACT_ATOMS: atom_id res chain seq x y z
N MET A 1 57.08 9.17 -24.65
CA MET A 1 56.04 8.53 -25.50
C MET A 1 55.62 7.20 -24.93
N LEU A 2 56.52 6.22 -24.74
CA LEU A 2 56.14 4.91 -24.18
C LEU A 2 55.58 4.99 -22.74
N GLN A 3 56.18 5.84 -21.90
CA GLN A 3 55.68 6.08 -20.54
C GLN A 3 54.28 6.70 -20.54
N SER A 4 54.07 7.78 -21.29
CA SER A 4 52.75 8.43 -21.42
C SER A 4 51.66 7.52 -21.98
N LEU A 5 52.03 6.52 -22.80
CA LEU A 5 51.08 5.53 -23.31
C LEU A 5 50.67 4.52 -22.23
N LEU A 6 51.61 4.11 -21.38
CA LEU A 6 51.32 3.23 -20.23
C LEU A 6 50.48 3.97 -19.18
N ASP A 7 50.84 5.21 -18.87
CA ASP A 7 50.09 6.04 -17.92
C ASP A 7 48.63 6.23 -18.39
N PHE A 8 48.41 6.38 -19.70
CA PHE A 8 47.06 6.46 -20.29
C PHE A 8 46.28 5.14 -20.23
N PHE A 9 46.94 3.99 -20.41
CA PHE A 9 46.28 2.70 -20.25
C PHE A 9 45.88 2.42 -18.80
N ASP A 10 46.74 2.81 -17.85
CA ASP A 10 46.46 2.69 -16.42
C ASP A 10 45.23 3.56 -16.02
N GLU A 11 45.15 4.78 -16.54
CA GLU A 11 44.01 5.68 -16.34
C GLU A 11 42.70 5.11 -16.89
N ILE A 12 42.73 4.53 -18.10
CA ILE A 12 41.56 3.85 -18.70
C ILE A 12 41.14 2.63 -17.87
N GLU A 13 42.09 1.85 -17.38
CA GLU A 13 41.78 0.66 -16.58
C GLU A 13 41.12 1.05 -15.25
N GLU A 14 41.62 2.11 -14.61
CA GLU A 14 41.05 2.65 -13.38
C GLU A 14 39.63 3.20 -13.60
N GLU A 15 39.42 4.03 -14.62
CA GLU A 15 38.10 4.55 -15.00
C GLU A 15 37.11 3.42 -15.33
N SER A 16 37.57 2.41 -16.09
CA SER A 16 36.75 1.25 -16.43
C SER A 16 36.37 0.46 -15.18
N ARG A 17 37.31 0.27 -14.24
CA ARG A 17 37.06 -0.46 -12.99
C ARG A 17 36.07 0.26 -12.09
N GLU A 18 36.17 1.59 -12.00
CA GLU A 18 35.19 2.42 -11.29
C GLU A 18 33.81 2.33 -11.95
N GLY A 19 33.74 2.48 -13.27
CA GLY A 19 32.49 2.37 -14.02
C GLY A 19 31.80 1.01 -13.84
N PHE A 20 32.55 -0.09 -13.86
CA PHE A 20 31.98 -1.43 -13.61
C PHE A 20 31.51 -1.61 -12.16
N ARG A 21 32.21 -1.02 -11.19
CA ARG A 21 31.80 -1.05 -9.79
C ARG A 21 30.49 -0.29 -9.57
N ASP A 22 30.36 0.90 -10.14
CA ASP A 22 29.14 1.71 -10.05
C ASP A 22 27.96 1.01 -10.74
N LEU A 23 28.20 0.38 -11.89
CA LEU A 23 27.19 -0.43 -12.56
C LEU A 23 26.76 -1.62 -11.70
N GLY A 24 27.73 -2.32 -11.07
CA GLY A 24 27.45 -3.43 -10.16
C GLY A 24 26.54 -2.99 -9.00
N GLN A 25 26.89 -1.88 -8.35
CA GLN A 25 26.07 -1.30 -7.27
C GLN A 25 24.67 -0.89 -7.75
N GLY A 26 24.56 -0.33 -8.95
CA GLY A 26 23.28 0.02 -9.56
C GLY A 26 22.40 -1.20 -9.84
N LEU A 27 22.99 -2.29 -10.33
CA LEU A 27 22.29 -3.56 -10.57
C LEU A 27 21.83 -4.21 -9.26
N ASP A 28 22.65 -4.19 -8.22
CA ASP A 28 22.29 -4.73 -6.90
C ASP A 28 21.13 -3.94 -6.29
N ALA A 29 21.19 -2.61 -6.34
CA ALA A 29 20.11 -1.75 -5.87
C ALA A 29 18.80 -1.97 -6.64
N LEU A 30 18.89 -2.15 -7.96
CA LEU A 30 17.73 -2.46 -8.79
C LEU A 30 17.14 -3.84 -8.46
N GLY A 31 18.00 -4.87 -8.28
CA GLY A 31 17.59 -6.21 -7.91
C GLY A 31 16.87 -6.25 -6.56
N LEU A 32 17.38 -5.49 -5.59
CA LEU A 32 16.73 -5.30 -4.29
C LEU A 32 15.35 -4.65 -4.45
N LYS A 33 15.25 -3.56 -5.21
CA LYS A 33 13.99 -2.84 -5.46
C LYS A 33 12.94 -3.72 -6.13
N VAL A 34 13.32 -4.50 -7.14
CA VAL A 34 12.42 -5.46 -7.80
C VAL A 34 11.91 -6.50 -6.82
N THR A 35 12.78 -7.02 -5.95
CA THR A 35 12.40 -8.00 -4.92
C THR A 35 11.38 -7.42 -3.94
N ILE A 36 11.60 -6.20 -3.47
CA ILE A 36 10.70 -5.50 -2.53
C ILE A 36 9.34 -5.24 -3.17
N VAL A 37 9.32 -4.68 -4.39
CA VAL A 37 8.07 -4.42 -5.12
C VAL A 37 7.28 -5.70 -5.31
N ASN A 38 7.95 -6.81 -5.66
CA ASN A 38 7.29 -8.10 -5.81
C ASN A 38 6.73 -8.64 -4.48
N ARG A 39 7.47 -8.51 -3.36
CA ARG A 39 6.98 -8.89 -2.02
C ARG A 39 5.74 -8.09 -1.63
N ASN A 40 5.78 -6.78 -1.82
CA ASN A 40 4.65 -5.89 -1.54
C ASN A 40 3.44 -6.21 -2.42
N PHE A 41 3.68 -6.55 -3.69
CA PHE A 41 2.62 -7.01 -4.59
C PHE A 41 1.94 -8.30 -4.07
N MET A 42 2.73 -9.28 -3.62
CA MET A 42 2.19 -10.51 -3.02
C MET A 42 1.45 -10.23 -1.71
N ALA A 43 1.96 -9.33 -0.86
CA ALA A 43 1.29 -8.89 0.36
C ALA A 43 -0.08 -8.26 0.05
N ARG A 44 -0.15 -7.39 -0.97
CA ARG A 44 -1.39 -6.79 -1.45
C ARG A 44 -2.40 -7.84 -1.92
N MET A 45 -1.94 -8.85 -2.67
CA MET A 45 -2.79 -9.94 -3.13
C MET A 45 -3.36 -10.76 -1.96
N ASN A 46 -2.53 -11.09 -0.98
CA ASN A 46 -2.97 -11.80 0.23
C ASN A 46 -3.99 -10.98 1.03
N ASN A 47 -3.67 -9.71 1.28
CA ASN A 47 -4.50 -8.80 2.04
C ASN A 47 -5.87 -8.54 1.37
N SER A 48 -5.94 -8.66 0.03
CA SER A 48 -7.21 -8.51 -0.70
C SER A 48 -8.27 -9.56 -0.39
N THR A 49 -7.87 -10.68 0.20
CA THR A 49 -8.78 -11.74 0.67
C THR A 49 -9.25 -11.53 2.10
N VAL A 50 -8.63 -10.61 2.84
CA VAL A 50 -8.91 -10.35 4.25
C VAL A 50 -10.19 -9.51 4.36
N VAL A 51 -11.17 -10.00 5.12
CA VAL A 51 -12.50 -9.38 5.26
C VAL A 51 -12.91 -9.10 6.71
N HIS A 52 -12.18 -9.63 7.69
CA HIS A 52 -12.47 -9.49 9.11
C HIS A 52 -11.54 -8.46 9.76
N GLU A 53 -12.10 -7.57 10.59
CA GLU A 53 -11.36 -6.47 11.24
C GLU A 53 -10.09 -6.94 11.99
N ASP A 54 -10.15 -8.12 12.61
CA ASP A 54 -9.07 -8.67 13.45
C ASP A 54 -8.15 -9.65 12.72
N ALA A 55 -8.43 -9.91 11.44
CA ALA A 55 -7.57 -10.78 10.66
C ALA A 55 -6.23 -10.08 10.38
N GLN A 56 -5.17 -10.88 10.46
CA GLN A 56 -3.81 -10.41 10.27
C GLN A 56 -3.58 -10.02 8.80
N LEU A 57 -2.99 -8.85 8.61
CA LEU A 57 -2.49 -8.38 7.32
C LEU A 57 -1.05 -8.84 7.15
N THR A 58 -0.72 -9.26 5.93
CA THR A 58 0.67 -9.42 5.51
C THR A 58 1.32 -8.04 5.53
N PRO A 59 2.48 -7.88 6.20
CA PRO A 59 3.13 -6.59 6.32
C PRO A 59 3.81 -6.18 5.02
N PHE A 60 4.08 -4.88 4.89
CA PHE A 60 4.76 -4.30 3.76
C PHE A 60 6.19 -3.86 4.11
N TYR A 61 7.01 -3.78 3.07
CA TYR A 61 8.39 -3.33 3.12
C TYR A 61 8.54 -1.98 2.42
N SER A 62 9.40 -1.11 2.92
CA SER A 62 9.74 0.15 2.29
C SER A 62 10.42 -0.09 0.95
N VAL A 63 9.93 0.54 -0.12
CA VAL A 63 10.63 0.54 -1.42
C VAL A 63 11.87 1.43 -1.42
N LEU A 64 12.04 2.27 -0.39
CA LEU A 64 13.16 3.18 -0.21
C LEU A 64 14.32 2.50 0.52
N THR A 65 14.02 1.77 1.61
CA THR A 65 15.05 1.15 2.46
C THR A 65 15.13 -0.37 2.32
N GLY A 66 14.05 -1.02 1.86
CA GLY A 66 13.90 -2.48 1.84
C GLY A 66 13.56 -3.12 3.17
N GLU A 67 13.43 -2.33 4.23
CA GLU A 67 13.07 -2.80 5.57
C GLU A 67 11.56 -2.84 5.76
N LEU A 68 11.11 -3.46 6.85
CA LEU A 68 9.70 -3.44 7.24
C LEU A 68 9.23 -1.99 7.45
N ILE A 69 8.07 -1.62 6.92
CA ILE A 69 7.54 -0.26 7.12
C ILE A 69 7.25 -0.08 8.62
N PRO A 70 7.81 0.97 9.27
CA PRO A 70 7.56 1.23 10.68
C PRO A 70 6.08 1.53 10.92
N ASN A 71 5.53 1.02 12.02
CA ASN A 71 4.12 1.18 12.38
C ASN A 71 3.15 0.70 11.28
N CYS A 72 3.58 -0.23 10.42
CA CYS A 72 2.70 -0.86 9.45
C CYS A 72 1.55 -1.57 10.19
N PRO A 73 0.28 -1.31 9.82
CA PRO A 73 -0.85 -1.91 10.49
C PRO A 73 -0.83 -3.43 10.29
N SER A 74 -1.02 -4.15 11.39
CA SER A 74 -1.04 -5.61 11.42
C SER A 74 -2.44 -6.18 11.21
N THR A 75 -3.48 -5.36 11.32
CA THR A 75 -4.89 -5.77 11.16
C THR A 75 -5.69 -4.74 10.36
N LEU A 76 -6.84 -5.16 9.83
CA LEU A 76 -7.79 -4.25 9.18
C LEU A 76 -8.29 -3.16 10.13
N ARG A 77 -8.51 -3.50 11.40
CA ARG A 77 -8.89 -2.55 12.44
C ARG A 77 -7.85 -1.44 12.62
N GLU A 78 -6.58 -1.82 12.72
CA GLU A 78 -5.47 -0.86 12.83
C GLU A 78 -5.34 0.00 11.58
N LEU A 79 -5.46 -0.60 10.39
CA LEU A 79 -5.47 0.12 9.13
C LEU A 79 -6.59 1.16 9.07
N ASN A 80 -7.79 0.80 9.52
CA ASN A 80 -8.97 1.67 9.54
C ASN A 80 -8.88 2.77 10.62
N ALA A 81 -8.25 2.49 11.75
CA ALA A 81 -8.13 3.41 12.89
C ALA A 81 -6.91 4.34 12.83
N MET A 82 -6.00 4.14 11.86
CA MET A 82 -4.73 4.86 11.80
C MET A 82 -4.93 6.39 11.67
N PRO A 83 -4.35 7.17 12.61
CA PRO A 83 -4.35 8.64 12.54
C PRO A 83 -3.07 9.17 11.90
N GLY A 84 -3.17 10.16 11.01
CA GLY A 84 -2.07 11.08 10.63
C GLY A 84 -0.93 10.53 9.75
N ASP A 85 -0.50 9.28 9.92
CA ASP A 85 0.73 8.74 9.29
C ASP A 85 0.50 8.07 7.92
N ILE A 86 -0.67 8.29 7.34
CA ILE A 86 -1.09 7.68 6.06
C ILE A 86 -0.12 8.05 4.93
N GLU A 87 0.30 9.31 4.87
CA GLU A 87 1.16 9.82 3.81
C GLU A 87 2.58 9.24 3.90
N ALA A 88 3.12 9.11 5.11
CA ALA A 88 4.42 8.50 5.32
C ALA A 88 4.42 7.04 4.82
N ILE A 89 3.40 6.26 5.16
CA ILE A 89 3.29 4.87 4.69
C ILE A 89 3.12 4.81 3.17
N LEU A 90 2.33 5.70 2.57
CA LEU A 90 2.18 5.75 1.12
C LEU A 90 3.52 6.04 0.41
N ILE A 91 4.32 6.96 0.94
CA ILE A 91 5.66 7.26 0.42
C ILE A 91 6.58 6.04 0.54
N GLU A 92 6.58 5.37 1.69
CA GLU A 92 7.36 4.14 1.90
C GLU A 92 6.94 3.01 0.94
N LEU A 93 5.67 2.98 0.52
CA LEU A 93 5.16 2.06 -0.49
C LEU A 93 5.50 2.48 -1.93
N GLY A 94 6.03 3.69 -2.13
CA GLY A 94 6.32 4.27 -3.44
C GLY A 94 5.07 4.82 -4.15
N GLU A 95 3.98 5.03 -3.42
CA GLU A 95 2.75 5.61 -3.94
C GLU A 95 2.85 7.15 -3.95
N VAL A 96 2.30 7.77 -4.99
CA VAL A 96 2.19 9.25 -5.04
C VAL A 96 0.96 9.65 -4.23
N ALA A 97 1.17 10.21 -3.04
CA ALA A 97 0.08 10.60 -2.15
C ALA A 97 -0.83 11.65 -2.80
N VAL A 98 -2.15 11.40 -2.79
CA VAL A 98 -3.14 12.39 -3.24
C VAL A 98 -3.19 13.53 -2.20
N LEU A 99 -3.00 14.77 -2.67
CA LEU A 99 -2.92 15.97 -1.82
C LEU A 99 -4.28 16.38 -1.21
N ASP A 100 -5.37 15.97 -1.85
CA ASP A 100 -6.69 16.49 -1.55
C ASP A 100 -7.44 15.56 -0.60
N ARG A 101 -7.58 16.00 0.66
CA ARG A 101 -8.46 15.46 1.72
C ARG A 101 -8.08 14.10 2.34
N GLU A 102 -8.23 14.02 3.65
CA GLU A 102 -7.91 12.83 4.46
C GLU A 102 -8.69 11.57 4.02
N GLY A 103 -9.94 11.74 3.58
CA GLY A 103 -10.76 10.63 3.10
C GLY A 103 -10.20 9.95 1.85
N ASP A 104 -9.62 10.74 0.93
CA ASP A 104 -9.03 10.21 -0.30
C ASP A 104 -7.70 9.52 -0.02
N LYS A 105 -6.87 10.09 0.89
CA LYS A 105 -5.67 9.44 1.42
C LYS A 105 -5.99 8.09 2.07
N ARG A 106 -7.08 8.01 2.86
CA ARG A 106 -7.51 6.75 3.50
C ARG A 106 -7.96 5.70 2.49
N ARG A 107 -8.70 6.11 1.46
CA ARG A 107 -9.10 5.21 0.36
C ARG A 107 -7.91 4.73 -0.46
N GLN A 108 -6.95 5.62 -0.69
CA GLN A 108 -5.68 5.29 -1.35
C GLN A 108 -4.89 4.28 -0.53
N LEU A 109 -4.75 4.50 0.78
CA LEU A 109 -4.08 3.56 1.68
C LEU A 109 -4.74 2.17 1.66
N ALA A 110 -6.06 2.10 1.79
CA ALA A 110 -6.77 0.82 1.71
C ALA A 110 -6.49 0.11 0.39
N THR A 111 -6.44 0.85 -0.72
CA THR A 111 -6.14 0.31 -2.06
C THR A 111 -4.69 -0.16 -2.16
N ALA A 112 -3.73 0.60 -1.61
CA ALA A 112 -2.32 0.26 -1.57
C ALA A 112 -2.07 -1.03 -0.76
N PHE A 113 -2.85 -1.24 0.31
CA PHE A 113 -2.86 -2.46 1.12
C PHE A 113 -3.66 -3.61 0.48
N GLY A 114 -4.35 -3.38 -0.62
CA GLY A 114 -5.16 -4.39 -1.32
C GLY A 114 -6.55 -4.62 -0.69
N VAL A 115 -6.92 -3.83 0.31
CA VAL A 115 -8.15 -3.99 1.07
C VAL A 115 -9.31 -3.35 0.31
N LYS A 116 -10.37 -4.14 0.11
CA LYS A 116 -11.64 -3.62 -0.42
C LYS A 116 -12.37 -2.90 0.70
N THR A 117 -12.41 -1.57 0.65
CA THR A 117 -13.30 -0.78 1.50
C THR A 117 -14.73 -1.19 1.19
N ARG A 118 -15.39 -1.88 2.13
CA ARG A 118 -16.85 -2.04 2.06
C ARG A 118 -17.42 -0.64 2.19
N ALA A 119 -18.06 -0.14 1.13
CA ALA A 119 -18.96 0.98 1.26
C ALA A 119 -19.94 0.63 2.38
N VAL A 120 -19.89 1.37 3.48
CA VAL A 120 -20.88 1.26 4.54
C VAL A 120 -22.22 1.53 3.87
N GLN A 121 -23.03 0.48 3.68
CA GLN A 121 -24.46 0.65 3.44
C GLN A 121 -25.01 1.20 4.76
N THR A 122 -24.95 2.52 4.91
CA THR A 122 -25.67 3.23 5.95
C THR A 122 -27.14 2.90 5.72
N GLY A 123 -27.68 2.05 6.61
CA GLY A 123 -29.03 1.53 6.49
C GLY A 123 -30.04 2.65 6.37
N GLN A 124 -30.80 2.66 5.28
CA GLN A 124 -32.16 3.19 5.28
C GLN A 124 -33.02 2.33 6.20
N ARG A 125 -32.91 2.58 7.51
CA ARG A 125 -33.97 2.30 8.49
C ARG A 125 -34.75 3.59 8.72
N ALA A 126 -35.61 3.91 7.76
CA ALA A 126 -36.80 4.73 7.88
C ALA A 126 -37.64 4.33 6.65
N THR A 127 -38.72 3.59 6.75
CA THR A 127 -39.95 3.95 7.46
C THR A 127 -40.76 2.69 7.75
N GLY A 128 -41.21 2.56 9.00
CA GLY A 128 -42.26 1.60 9.35
C GLY A 128 -43.55 1.94 8.61
N VAL A 129 -43.91 1.12 7.64
CA VAL A 129 -45.28 1.06 7.13
C VAL A 129 -46.06 0.18 8.10
N ARG A 130 -46.80 0.83 9.02
CA ARG A 130 -47.87 0.19 9.79
C ARG A 130 -48.83 -0.47 8.81
N LEU A 131 -48.90 -1.79 8.84
CA LEU A 131 -50.03 -2.56 8.34
C LEU A 131 -51.28 -2.10 9.11
N ARG A 132 -52.11 -1.25 8.49
CA ARG A 132 -53.49 -1.05 8.95
C ARG A 132 -54.31 -2.25 8.49
N SER A 133 -54.35 -3.26 9.33
CA SER A 133 -55.45 -4.23 9.34
C SER A 133 -56.74 -3.46 9.60
N ARG A 134 -57.56 -3.26 8.56
CA ARG A 134 -58.96 -2.90 8.69
C ARG A 134 -59.74 -4.20 8.81
N GLU A 135 -59.88 -4.68 10.03
CA GLU A 135 -60.97 -5.59 10.37
C GLU A 135 -62.22 -4.75 10.68
N LEU A 136 -63.31 -5.14 10.03
CA LEU A 136 -64.67 -4.65 10.22
C LEU A 136 -65.20 -5.06 11.61
N PRO A 137 -66.07 -4.25 12.23
CA PRO A 137 -67.12 -4.81 13.06
C PRO A 137 -68.47 -4.69 12.35
N PHE A 138 -69.10 -5.85 12.22
CA PHE A 138 -70.54 -6.02 12.14
C PHE A 138 -71.27 -5.04 13.07
N SER A 139 -72.31 -4.37 12.57
CA SER A 139 -73.43 -3.96 13.41
C SER A 139 -74.73 -4.35 12.73
N LYS A 140 -75.49 -5.15 13.47
CA LYS A 140 -76.89 -5.49 13.23
C LYS A 140 -77.74 -4.24 13.39
N MET A 141 -78.70 -4.03 12.48
CA MET A 141 -80.11 -3.70 12.75
C MET A 141 -80.87 -3.69 11.43
#